data_AF-A0A2A9HHQ0-F1
#
_entry.id   AF-A0A2A9HHQ0-F1
#
_cell.length_a   1.000
_cell.length_b   1.000
_cell.length_c   1.000
_cell.angle_alpha   90.00
_cell.angle_beta   90.00
_cell.angle_gamma   90.00
#
_symmetry.space_group_name_H-M   'P 1'
#
loop_
_entity.id
_entity.type
_entity.pdbx_description
1 polymer ?
#
loop_
_entity_poly.entity_id
_entity_poly.type
_entity_poly.pdbx_seq_one_letter_code
_entity_poly.pdbx_strand_id
1 'polypeptide(L)' 'MPRLLRPYVNAFLLGFIATFIAFLFVRFNASDVMLGVVIGAVGGALALVGYGYLNRKFGTPEVLYDKDGNPVRR' A
#
# COMPACT_ATOMS: atom_id res chain seq x y z
N MET A 1 -3.37 7.98 12.01
CA MET A 1 -2.44 9.05 11.59
C MET A 1 -3.24 10.26 11.14
N PRO A 2 -2.84 11.50 11.49
CA PRO A 2 -3.50 12.70 10.99
C PRO A 2 -3.58 12.64 9.46
N ARG A 3 -4.77 12.84 8.88
CA ARG A 3 -4.99 12.76 7.41
C ARG A 3 -4.01 13.64 6.61
N LEU A 4 -3.49 14.70 7.25
CA LEU A 4 -2.50 15.63 6.73
C LEU A 4 -1.10 15.03 6.50
N LEU A 5 -0.67 14.03 7.29
CA LEU A 5 0.66 13.41 7.16
C LEU A 5 0.72 12.30 6.10
N ARG A 6 -0.45 11.74 5.76
CA ARG A 6 -0.58 10.62 4.81
C ARG A 6 0.07 10.90 3.43
N PRO A 7 -0.11 12.07 2.78
CA PRO A 7 0.55 12.33 1.49
C PRO A 7 2.07 12.41 1.59
N TYR A 8 2.61 13.01 2.66
CA TYR A 8 4.06 13.14 2.85
C TYR A 8 4.72 11.80 3.11
N VAL A 9 4.10 10.96 3.95
CA VAL A 9 4.59 9.60 4.20
C VAL A 9 4.55 8.77 2.91
N ASN A 10 3.49 8.88 2.11
CA ASN A 10 3.41 8.18 0.83
C ASN A 10 4.50 8.66 -0.15
N ALA A 11 4.74 9.97 -0.25
CA ALA A 11 5.79 10.53 -1.10
C ALA A 11 7.19 10.07 -0.66
N PHE A 12 7.46 10.08 0.65
CA PHE A 12 8.71 9.55 1.22
C PHE A 12 8.90 8.07 0.88
N LEU A 13 7.87 7.24 1.07
CA LEU A 13 7.93 5.81 0.78
C LEU A 13 8.20 5.56 -0.71
N LEU A 14 7.54 6.30 -1.61
CA LEU A 14 7.78 6.19 -3.05
C LEU A 14 9.23 6.56 -3.40
N GLY A 15 9.75 7.67 -2.87
CA GLY A 15 11.13 8.09 -3.07
C GLY A 15 12.15 7.08 -2.51
N PHE A 16 11.89 6.55 -1.33
CA PHE A 16 12.69 5.50 -0.72
C PHE A 16 12.72 4.23 -1.58
N ILE A 17 11.56 3.75 -2.04
CA ILE A 17 11.47 2.55 -2.90
C ILE A 17 12.25 2.75 -4.21
N ALA A 18 12.05 3.89 -4.89
CA ALA A 18 12.75 4.18 -6.14
C ALA A 18 14.28 4.22 -5.96
N THR A 19 14.75 4.89 -4.91
CA THR A 19 16.18 5.02 -4.60
C THR A 19 16.77 3.68 -4.17
N PHE A 20 16.03 2.89 -3.40
CA PHE A 20 16.44 1.55 -3.01
C PHE A 20 16.58 0.62 -4.22
N ILE A 21 15.64 0.64 -5.16
CA ILE A 21 15.74 -0.12 -6.41
C ILE A 21 16.99 0.31 -7.20
N ALA A 22 17.24 1.61 -7.34
CA ALA A 22 18.45 2.11 -8.01
C ALA A 22 19.73 1.60 -7.32
N PHE A 23 19.77 1.62 -5.99
CA PHE A 23 20.89 1.04 -5.22
C PHE A 23 21.08 -0.46 -5.49
N LEU A 24 19.99 -1.23 -5.60
CA LEU A 24 20.08 -2.66 -5.93
C LEU A 24 20.72 -2.88 -7.31
N PHE A 25 20.40 -2.07 -8.31
CA PHE A 25 21.04 -2.13 -9.63
C PHE A 25 22.53 -1.79 -9.60
N VAL A 26 22.97 -0.94 -8.67
CA VAL A 26 24.39 -0.62 -8.48
C VAL A 26 25.12 -1.79 -7.81
N ARG A 27 24.45 -2.54 -6.92
CA ARG A 27 25.09 -3.56 -6.08
C ARG A 27 25.00 -4.99 -6.61
N PHE A 28 23.97 -5.32 -7.36
CA PHE A 28 23.61 -6.68 -7.78
C PHE A 28 23.41 -6.78 -9.30
N ASN A 29 23.31 -8.00 -9.80
CA ASN A 29 23.03 -8.23 -11.22
C ASN A 29 21.62 -7.74 -11.58
N ALA A 30 21.52 -7.06 -12.72
CA ALA A 30 20.27 -6.50 -13.21
C ALA A 30 19.15 -7.55 -13.35
N SER A 31 19.48 -8.78 -13.74
CA SER A 31 18.53 -9.90 -13.87
C SER A 31 17.87 -10.26 -12.54
N ASP A 32 18.67 -10.34 -11.48
CA ASP A 32 18.21 -10.77 -10.16
C ASP A 32 17.34 -9.67 -9.53
N VAL A 33 17.74 -8.41 -9.72
CA VAL A 33 16.97 -7.24 -9.28
C VAL A 33 15.63 -7.16 -10.01
N MET A 34 15.62 -7.31 -11.34
CA MET A 34 14.38 -7.32 -12.11
C MET A 34 13.44 -8.43 -11.68
N LEU A 35 13.96 -9.64 -11.48
CA LEU A 35 13.16 -10.78 -10.99
C LEU A 35 12.59 -10.49 -9.60
N GLY A 36 13.38 -9.94 -8.69
CA GLY A 36 12.92 -9.50 -7.36
C GLY A 36 11.83 -8.44 -7.41
N VAL A 37 11.98 -7.43 -8.28
CA VAL A 37 10.97 -6.37 -8.49
C VAL A 37 9.67 -6.96 -9.04
N VAL A 38 9.74 -7.86 -10.02
CA VAL A 38 8.57 -8.53 -10.59
C VAL A 38 7.84 -9.37 -9.52
N ILE A 39 8.58 -10.16 -8.75
CA ILE A 39 8.00 -10.95 -7.64
C ILE A 39 7.33 -10.04 -6.61
N GLY A 40 7.99 -8.95 -6.21
CA GLY A 40 7.45 -7.99 -5.27
C GLY A 40 6.17 -7.32 -5.78
N ALA A 41 6.15 -6.91 -7.05
CA ALA A 41 4.98 -6.30 -7.69
C ALA A 41 3.80 -7.28 -7.79
N VAL A 42 4.05 -8.50 -8.24
CA VAL A 42 3.02 -9.55 -8.34
C VAL A 42 2.49 -9.92 -6.95
N GLY A 43 3.37 -10.13 -5.97
CA GLY A 43 2.98 -10.43 -4.59
C GLY A 43 2.16 -9.31 -3.96
N GLY A 44 2.55 -8.05 -4.19
CA GLY A 44 1.80 -6.88 -3.73
C GLY A 44 0.41 -6.78 -4.38
N ALA A 45 0.32 -7.02 -5.70
CA ALA A 45 -0.97 -7.04 -6.40
C ALA A 45 -1.90 -8.15 -5.90
N LEU A 46 -1.37 -9.36 -5.70
CA LEU A 46 -2.13 -10.48 -5.15
C LEU A 46 -2.61 -10.20 -3.72
N ALA A 47 -1.76 -9.61 -2.88
CA ALA A 47 -2.15 -9.21 -1.54
C ALA A 47 -3.28 -8.17 -1.58
N LEU A 48 -3.18 -7.14 -2.44
CA LEU A 48 -4.25 -6.14 -2.60
C LEU A 48 -5.57 -6.76 -3.04
N VAL A 49 -5.55 -7.66 -4.02
CA VAL A 49 -6.74 -8.38 -4.48
C VAL A 49 -7.32 -9.23 -3.35
N GLY A 50 -6.47 -9.97 -2.62
CA GLY A 50 -6.88 -10.80 -1.48
C GLY A 50 -7.51 -9.98 -0.36
N TYR A 51 -6.87 -8.89 0.06
CA TYR A 51 -7.41 -7.96 1.06
C TYR A 51 -8.73 -7.33 0.58
N GLY A 52 -8.80 -6.92 -0.69
CA GLY A 52 -10.03 -6.37 -1.27
C GLY A 52 -11.18 -7.38 -1.26
N TYR A 53 -10.90 -8.63 -1.61
CA TYR A 53 -11.88 -9.72 -1.55
C TYR A 53 -12.34 -10.01 -0.11
N LEU A 54 -11.40 -10.13 0.83
CA LEU A 54 -11.70 -10.35 2.25
C LEU A 54 -12.51 -9.19 2.84
N ASN A 55 -12.17 -7.95 2.51
CA ASN A 55 -12.91 -6.78 2.97
C ASN A 55 -14.34 -6.75 2.41
N ARG A 56 -14.56 -7.21 1.16
CA ARG A 56 -15.92 -7.34 0.61
C ARG A 56 -16.73 -8.45 1.27
N LYS A 57 -16.08 -9.56 1.64
CA LYS A 57 -16.73 -10.75 2.18
C LYS A 57 -16.97 -10.68 3.69
N PHE A 58 -16.06 -10.04 4.42
CA PHE A 58 -16.01 -10.02 5.89
C PHE A 58 -15.88 -8.63 6.50
N GLY A 59 -15.71 -7.58 5.69
CA GLY A 59 -15.59 -6.21 6.20
C GLY A 59 -16.90 -5.76 6.83
N THR A 60 -16.82 -5.32 8.09
CA THR A 60 -17.92 -4.60 8.73
C THR A 60 -18.21 -3.33 7.94
N PRO A 61 -19.50 -2.98 7.70
CA PRO A 61 -19.82 -1.70 7.08
C PRO A 61 -19.18 -0.58 7.90
N GLU A 62 -18.43 0.30 7.23
CA GLU A 62 -17.83 1.46 7.85
C GLU A 62 -18.96 2.29 8.45
N VAL A 63 -19.11 2.25 9.77
CA VAL A 63 -20.08 3.08 10.47
C VAL A 63 -19.57 4.50 10.31
N LEU A 64 -20.18 5.24 9.38
CA LEU A 64 -19.92 6.66 9.23
C LEU A 64 -20.36 7.33 10.51
N TYR A 65 -19.42 7.86 11.28
CA TYR A 65 -19.74 8.67 12.43
C TYR A 65 -19.80 10.14 11.98
N ASP A 66 -20.88 10.83 12.37
CA ASP A 66 -20.96 12.28 12.21
C ASP A 66 -19.87 12.97 13.03
N LYS A 67 -19.63 14.26 12.81
CA LYS A 67 -18.72 15.09 13.61
C LYS A 67 -19.04 15.04 15.11
N ASP A 68 -20.28 14.71 15.47
CA ASP A 68 -20.77 14.57 16.84
C ASP A 68 -20.64 13.13 17.40
N GLY A 69 -20.05 12.20 16.64
CA GLY A 69 -19.82 10.82 17.09
C GLY A 69 -21.04 9.89 17.01
N ASN A 70 -22.12 10.31 16.34
CA ASN A 70 -23.30 9.48 16.13
C ASN A 70 -23.20 8.64 14.84
N PRO A 71 -23.66 7.38 14.84
CA PRO A 71 -23.66 6.54 13.63
C PRO A 71 -24.68 7.03 12.60
N VAL A 72 -24.22 7.42 11.43
CA VAL A 72 -25.03 7.82 10.27
C VAL A 72 -25.60 6.55 9.63
N ARG A 73 -26.90 6.29 9.84
CA ARG A 73 -27.64 5.29 9.07
C ARG A 73 -27.99 5.90 7.71
N ARG A 74 -27.67 5.19 6.63
CA ARG A 74 -28.15 5.51 5.28
C ARG A 74 -29.62 5.16 5.14
#